data_AF-A0A849ZJX0-F1
#
_entry.id   AF-A0A849ZJX0-F1
#
_cell.length_a   1.000
_cell.length_b   1.000
_cell.length_c   1.000
_cell.angle_alpha   90.00
_cell.angle_beta   90.00
_cell.angle_gamma   90.00
#
_symmetry.space_group_name_H-M   'P 1'
#
loop_
_entity.id
_entity.type
_entity.pdbx_description
1 polymer ?
#
loop_
_entity_poly.entity_id
_entity_poly.type
_entity_poly.pdbx_seq_one_letter_code
_entity_poly.pdbx_strand_id
1 'polypeptide(L)'
;MSTRGAKKAGAKKKPAAKKKASVAKKKPVAKKKPIAKKKASVAKKKPIAKKKPLAKKKPIAKKKASVAKKKPVATKKASVAKKKPVAKKRPAVRRRRERSSNLGDGVTVMADGSVEVRMSLLRSDLLVLEANQAFEAGDYELAVDGYTHALEEVEDPEILYNRGMARGRLNDHAGALEDYDHAIALRATQSKYFGNRGGVRLEMGDHEGALTDFSRALEIEGRSTAQYYVWRGTLLYRLGRYEEAALDLTEAGLIDPDYKDAFFQKGNAELRAGKPAQAEVSFGEDLARDPSSMGHFNRHLARKQLGKKAEAMADLDAAVALDPTRAMFAAHRGLLGFDLGRFADAAGDLTTAIDLATDAGEEVDPRWPLAVGLALSQLGRNEDALGPLSMAIALSPDDPSCLSNRGWVLYRLGRNADAVVDLDRALKMAPTYEKALFNRAAAREAMGDSGGALRDYRALSELGIDVADHIDRLAPSSN
;
A
#
# COMPACT_ATOMS: atom_id res chain seq x y z
N MET A 1 37.76 52.74 -51.69
CA MET A 1 36.70 52.51 -50.69
C MET A 1 37.17 51.44 -49.69
N SER A 2 36.42 51.19 -48.62
CA SER A 2 36.66 50.12 -47.61
C SER A 2 36.81 48.74 -48.29
N THR A 3 37.50 47.72 -47.75
CA THR A 3 37.43 47.19 -46.37
C THR A 3 38.76 46.71 -45.77
N ARG A 4 38.81 46.53 -44.44
CA ARG A 4 39.97 46.01 -43.68
C ARG A 4 40.15 44.49 -43.85
N GLY A 5 41.40 44.04 -43.95
CA GLY A 5 41.78 42.63 -44.00
C GLY A 5 42.06 41.99 -42.62
N ALA A 6 42.06 40.65 -42.59
CA ALA A 6 42.36 39.84 -41.41
C ALA A 6 43.77 39.24 -41.45
N LYS A 7 44.30 38.75 -40.30
CA LYS A 7 45.36 37.72 -40.25
C LYS A 7 45.34 36.95 -38.93
N LYS A 8 45.96 35.75 -38.93
CA LYS A 8 45.88 34.71 -37.88
C LYS A 8 47.23 34.51 -37.15
N ALA A 9 47.13 33.80 -36.02
CA ALA A 9 48.12 32.87 -35.44
C ALA A 9 49.31 33.44 -34.64
N GLY A 10 49.74 32.67 -33.63
CA GLY A 10 50.87 32.98 -32.75
C GLY A 10 50.86 32.22 -31.41
N ALA A 11 51.08 30.89 -31.43
CA ALA A 11 51.13 30.08 -30.21
C ALA A 11 52.54 30.02 -29.58
N LYS A 12 52.64 29.91 -28.25
CA LYS A 12 53.87 29.50 -27.52
C LYS A 12 53.51 28.75 -26.21
N LYS A 13 54.42 27.89 -25.74
CA LYS A 13 54.25 26.97 -24.59
C LYS A 13 55.39 27.12 -23.57
N LYS A 14 55.08 26.83 -22.29
CA LYS A 14 56.02 26.45 -21.20
C LYS A 14 57.02 27.56 -20.75
N PRO A 15 57.75 27.40 -19.62
CA PRO A 15 57.90 26.24 -18.72
C PRO A 15 57.49 26.49 -17.25
N ALA A 16 57.85 25.57 -16.34
CA ALA A 16 57.57 25.64 -14.89
C ALA A 16 58.75 25.09 -14.06
N ALA A 17 59.03 25.64 -12.86
CA ALA A 17 59.89 25.00 -11.84
C ALA A 17 59.85 25.63 -10.41
N LYS A 18 59.66 24.75 -9.40
CA LYS A 18 60.35 24.66 -8.09
C LYS A 18 60.26 25.78 -7.00
N LYS A 19 59.50 25.43 -5.94
CA LYS A 19 59.89 25.33 -4.51
C LYS A 19 60.66 26.49 -3.80
N LYS A 20 60.04 27.08 -2.76
CA LYS A 20 60.66 27.23 -1.42
C LYS A 20 59.59 27.32 -0.31
N ALA A 21 59.99 27.58 0.95
CA ALA A 21 59.43 26.87 2.10
C ALA A 21 59.62 27.53 3.49
N SER A 22 58.60 27.45 4.35
CA SER A 22 58.62 27.78 5.80
C SER A 22 57.44 27.04 6.49
N VAL A 23 57.62 26.11 7.45
CA VAL A 23 58.20 26.16 8.81
C VAL A 23 57.19 26.56 9.90
N ALA A 24 56.48 25.51 10.34
CA ALA A 24 55.88 25.19 11.65
C ALA A 24 55.82 26.20 12.82
N LYS A 25 54.70 26.11 13.57
CA LYS A 25 54.66 25.94 15.04
C LYS A 25 53.57 24.91 15.42
N LYS A 26 53.70 24.24 16.57
CA LYS A 26 52.83 23.12 17.04
C LYS A 26 52.63 23.20 18.57
N LYS A 27 51.62 22.45 19.05
CA LYS A 27 51.25 22.11 20.46
C LYS A 27 50.27 23.07 21.15
N PRO A 28 49.53 22.61 22.20
CA PRO A 28 49.50 21.27 22.79
C PRO A 28 48.15 20.53 22.70
N VAL A 29 48.19 19.20 22.88
CA VAL A 29 47.01 18.36 23.15
C VAL A 29 46.87 18.17 24.66
N ALA A 30 45.68 18.38 25.21
CA ALA A 30 45.38 18.12 26.63
C ALA A 30 44.76 16.72 26.83
N LYS A 31 45.40 15.87 27.65
CA LYS A 31 44.81 14.61 28.13
C LYS A 31 44.05 14.85 29.43
N LYS A 32 42.78 14.44 29.54
CA LYS A 32 42.13 14.15 30.83
C LYS A 32 41.36 12.81 30.79
N LYS A 33 41.26 12.21 31.99
CA LYS A 33 41.00 10.79 32.29
C LYS A 33 39.60 10.29 31.91
N PRO A 34 39.39 8.95 31.77
CA PRO A 34 38.06 8.37 31.55
C PRO A 34 37.15 8.50 32.78
N ILE A 35 35.84 8.57 32.55
CA ILE A 35 34.80 8.62 33.60
C ILE A 35 33.99 7.31 33.60
N ALA A 36 33.58 6.87 34.79
CA ALA A 36 33.16 5.51 35.08
C ALA A 36 31.86 5.04 34.39
N LYS A 37 31.80 3.73 34.12
CA LYS A 37 30.56 3.01 33.81
C LYS A 37 29.59 3.10 35.01
N LYS A 38 28.54 3.92 34.95
CA LYS A 38 27.42 3.83 35.91
C LYS A 38 26.56 2.62 35.56
N LYS A 39 26.55 1.60 36.43
CA LYS A 39 25.49 0.58 36.46
C LYS A 39 24.24 1.21 37.11
N ALA A 40 23.13 1.21 36.40
CA ALA A 40 21.78 1.45 36.92
C ALA A 40 20.85 0.45 36.20
N SER A 41 20.61 -0.72 36.81
CA SER A 41 19.48 -0.98 37.74
C SER A 41 18.24 -1.45 36.98
N VAL A 42 18.06 -2.77 36.90
CA VAL A 42 16.93 -3.42 36.21
C VAL A 42 15.62 -3.16 36.95
N ALA A 43 14.85 -2.19 36.47
CA ALA A 43 13.49 -1.94 36.95
C ALA A 43 12.52 -2.99 36.36
N LYS A 44 12.14 -3.98 37.19
CA LYS A 44 11.12 -4.98 36.83
C LYS A 44 9.75 -4.31 36.61
N LYS A 45 9.38 -3.99 35.38
CA LYS A 45 7.98 -3.64 35.05
C LYS A 45 7.09 -4.87 35.26
N LYS A 46 6.17 -4.80 36.23
CA LYS A 46 5.09 -5.79 36.40
C LYS A 46 4.18 -5.81 35.16
N PRO A 47 3.56 -6.95 34.81
CA PRO A 47 2.73 -7.04 33.61
C PRO A 47 1.49 -6.14 33.72
N ILE A 48 1.17 -5.45 32.62
CA ILE A 48 -0.08 -4.69 32.49
C ILE A 48 -1.25 -5.68 32.36
N ALA A 49 -2.36 -5.40 33.07
CA ALA A 49 -3.49 -6.31 33.14
C ALA A 49 -4.15 -6.54 31.77
N LYS A 50 -4.54 -7.80 31.51
CA LYS A 50 -5.31 -8.18 30.31
C LYS A 50 -6.65 -7.42 30.29
N LYS A 51 -6.85 -6.53 29.30
CA LYS A 51 -8.18 -5.98 29.02
C LYS A 51 -9.11 -7.14 28.61
N LYS A 52 -10.29 -7.23 29.22
CA LYS A 52 -11.32 -8.22 28.83
C LYS A 52 -11.78 -7.92 27.39
N PRO A 53 -12.01 -8.94 26.53
CA PRO A 53 -12.64 -8.71 25.24
C PRO A 53 -14.08 -8.21 25.44
N LEU A 54 -14.52 -7.24 24.64
CA LEU A 54 -15.92 -6.80 24.65
C LEU A 54 -16.85 -7.88 24.05
N ALA A 55 -18.11 -7.86 24.47
CA ALA A 55 -19.09 -8.87 24.10
C ALA A 55 -19.41 -8.86 22.59
N LYS A 56 -19.61 -10.07 22.03
CA LYS A 56 -20.01 -10.28 20.64
C LYS A 56 -21.37 -9.60 20.37
N LYS A 57 -21.39 -8.55 19.53
CA LYS A 57 -22.65 -8.05 18.96
C LYS A 57 -23.23 -9.12 18.02
N LYS A 58 -24.53 -9.40 18.13
CA LYS A 58 -25.24 -10.34 17.25
C LYS A 58 -25.29 -9.78 15.81
N PRO A 59 -25.17 -10.62 14.76
CA PRO A 59 -25.39 -10.16 13.39
C PRO A 59 -26.85 -9.75 13.18
N ILE A 60 -27.06 -8.63 12.49
CA ILE A 60 -28.40 -8.13 12.14
C ILE A 60 -28.88 -8.89 10.89
N ALA A 61 -30.13 -9.38 10.93
CA ALA A 61 -30.69 -10.16 9.83
C ALA A 61 -30.93 -9.29 8.57
N LYS A 62 -30.21 -9.58 7.48
CA LYS A 62 -30.52 -9.02 6.15
C LYS A 62 -31.84 -9.62 5.65
N LYS A 63 -32.83 -8.76 5.36
CA LYS A 63 -34.11 -9.19 4.76
C LYS A 63 -33.87 -9.80 3.38
N LYS A 64 -34.52 -10.92 3.07
CA LYS A 64 -34.52 -11.51 1.72
C LYS A 64 -35.37 -10.62 0.80
N ALA A 65 -34.76 -10.08 -0.26
CA ALA A 65 -35.48 -9.50 -1.39
C ALA A 65 -35.70 -10.59 -2.46
N SER A 66 -36.92 -10.69 -2.98
CA SER A 66 -37.30 -11.71 -3.96
C SER A 66 -37.08 -11.23 -5.40
N VAL A 67 -36.33 -11.98 -6.20
CA VAL A 67 -36.25 -11.79 -7.67
C VAL A 67 -36.96 -12.95 -8.36
N ALA A 68 -37.79 -12.64 -9.37
CA ALA A 68 -38.70 -13.60 -9.99
C ALA A 68 -38.03 -14.49 -11.05
N LYS A 69 -38.44 -15.76 -11.10
CA LYS A 69 -38.02 -16.72 -12.13
C LYS A 69 -38.57 -16.32 -13.51
N LYS A 70 -37.72 -16.16 -14.52
CA LYS A 70 -38.10 -16.28 -15.94
C LYS A 70 -37.70 -17.68 -16.45
N LYS A 71 -38.58 -18.34 -17.20
CA LYS A 71 -38.33 -19.66 -17.82
C LYS A 71 -37.65 -19.48 -19.18
N PRO A 72 -36.78 -20.40 -19.62
CA PRO A 72 -36.36 -20.48 -21.02
C PRO A 72 -37.51 -20.93 -21.93
N VAL A 73 -37.48 -20.49 -23.18
CA VAL A 73 -38.42 -20.92 -24.24
C VAL A 73 -37.77 -22.03 -25.06
N ALA A 74 -38.53 -23.09 -25.38
CA ALA A 74 -38.05 -24.23 -26.15
C ALA A 74 -38.95 -24.53 -27.36
N THR A 75 -38.35 -24.52 -28.55
CA THR A 75 -38.97 -24.98 -29.82
C THR A 75 -37.89 -25.49 -30.77
N LYS A 76 -38.06 -26.55 -31.57
CA LYS A 76 -39.07 -27.62 -31.61
C LYS A 76 -38.41 -28.78 -32.38
N LYS A 77 -38.38 -30.02 -31.86
CA LYS A 77 -38.03 -31.21 -32.67
C LYS A 77 -39.31 -31.80 -33.29
N ALA A 78 -39.28 -32.05 -34.60
CA ALA A 78 -40.33 -32.80 -35.30
C ALA A 78 -40.10 -34.32 -35.16
N SER A 79 -41.16 -35.11 -35.36
CA SER A 79 -41.23 -36.55 -35.05
C SER A 79 -41.73 -37.38 -36.26
N VAL A 80 -42.30 -38.58 -36.01
CA VAL A 80 -42.78 -39.62 -36.96
C VAL A 80 -41.63 -40.42 -37.61
N ALA A 81 -41.62 -41.77 -37.62
CA ALA A 81 -42.35 -42.79 -36.84
C ALA A 81 -41.61 -44.15 -36.89
N LYS A 82 -42.06 -45.15 -36.10
CA LYS A 82 -41.62 -46.56 -36.19
C LYS A 82 -42.61 -47.42 -36.98
N LYS A 83 -42.11 -48.36 -37.80
CA LYS A 83 -42.81 -49.62 -38.18
C LYS A 83 -41.81 -50.79 -38.13
N LYS A 84 -42.31 -52.04 -38.03
CA LYS A 84 -41.53 -53.29 -37.90
C LYS A 84 -41.95 -54.32 -38.99
N PRO A 85 -41.26 -55.48 -39.16
CA PRO A 85 -40.87 -55.96 -40.49
C PRO A 85 -41.63 -57.20 -41.01
N VAL A 86 -41.35 -57.58 -42.27
CA VAL A 86 -41.62 -58.90 -42.87
C VAL A 86 -40.37 -59.34 -43.66
N ALA A 87 -40.09 -60.65 -43.76
CA ALA A 87 -38.85 -61.21 -44.32
C ALA A 87 -39.05 -62.03 -45.62
N LYS A 88 -38.01 -62.11 -46.45
CA LYS A 88 -37.83 -63.12 -47.52
C LYS A 88 -36.37 -63.65 -47.54
N LYS A 89 -36.13 -64.73 -48.28
CA LYS A 89 -35.03 -65.70 -48.06
C LYS A 89 -33.69 -65.33 -48.74
N ARG A 90 -32.62 -65.96 -48.23
CA ARG A 90 -31.22 -66.02 -48.73
C ARG A 90 -31.08 -66.67 -50.13
N PRO A 91 -29.92 -66.48 -50.79
CA PRO A 91 -28.94 -67.58 -50.88
C PRO A 91 -27.63 -67.29 -50.13
N ALA A 92 -26.64 -68.19 -50.19
CA ALA A 92 -25.44 -68.19 -49.35
C ALA A 92 -24.13 -68.19 -50.15
N VAL A 93 -23.09 -67.59 -49.58
CA VAL A 93 -21.69 -67.69 -50.02
C VAL A 93 -20.81 -68.09 -48.81
N ARG A 94 -19.71 -68.81 -49.07
CA ARG A 94 -18.81 -69.35 -48.04
C ARG A 94 -17.97 -68.28 -47.33
N ARG A 95 -17.51 -68.62 -46.13
CA ARG A 95 -16.57 -67.82 -45.31
C ARG A 95 -15.25 -67.57 -46.05
N ARG A 96 -14.64 -66.40 -45.80
CA ARG A 96 -13.17 -66.26 -45.69
C ARG A 96 -12.88 -65.68 -44.31
N ARG A 97 -12.00 -66.33 -43.54
CA ARG A 97 -11.42 -65.76 -42.31
C ARG A 97 -10.15 -65.05 -42.74
N GLU A 98 -10.17 -63.74 -42.79
CA GLU A 98 -8.97 -62.95 -43.03
C GLU A 98 -8.44 -62.46 -41.69
N ARG A 99 -7.14 -62.66 -41.46
CA ARG A 99 -6.49 -62.34 -40.19
C ARG A 99 -5.96 -60.92 -40.29
N SER A 100 -6.43 -60.02 -39.44
CA SER A 100 -5.64 -58.83 -39.13
C SER A 100 -4.34 -59.27 -38.44
N SER A 101 -3.21 -58.87 -38.98
CA SER A 101 -1.91 -59.06 -38.35
C SER A 101 -1.71 -57.98 -37.30
N ASN A 102 -2.00 -58.31 -36.04
CA ASN A 102 -1.85 -57.40 -34.92
C ASN A 102 -0.36 -57.17 -34.62
N LEU A 103 0.22 -56.16 -35.26
CA LEU A 103 1.45 -55.52 -34.80
C LEU A 103 1.15 -54.73 -33.51
N GLY A 104 2.15 -54.54 -32.65
CA GLY A 104 1.96 -53.93 -31.35
C GLY A 104 1.44 -52.48 -31.41
N ASP A 105 0.81 -52.06 -30.31
CA ASP A 105 0.51 -50.68 -29.94
C ASP A 105 -0.38 -49.87 -30.90
N GLY A 106 -1.69 -50.07 -30.77
CA GLY A 106 -2.74 -49.09 -31.12
C GLY A 106 -3.04 -48.82 -32.60
N VAL A 107 -2.14 -49.17 -33.52
CA VAL A 107 -2.28 -48.86 -34.95
C VAL A 107 -2.93 -50.00 -35.74
N THR A 108 -4.12 -49.77 -36.28
CA THR A 108 -4.80 -50.71 -37.19
C THR A 108 -4.76 -50.19 -38.62
N VAL A 109 -4.06 -50.88 -39.52
CA VAL A 109 -4.12 -50.61 -40.96
C VAL A 109 -5.33 -51.33 -41.55
N MET A 110 -6.21 -50.56 -42.18
CA MET A 110 -7.45 -51.04 -42.79
C MET A 110 -7.21 -51.56 -44.21
N ALA A 111 -8.15 -52.36 -44.72
CA ALA A 111 -8.03 -53.03 -46.02
C ALA A 111 -8.05 -52.08 -47.24
N ASP A 112 -8.40 -50.80 -47.04
CA ASP A 112 -8.34 -49.72 -48.03
C ASP A 112 -7.03 -48.90 -47.97
N GLY A 113 -6.12 -49.23 -47.05
CA GLY A 113 -4.89 -48.49 -46.80
C GLY A 113 -5.04 -47.32 -45.83
N SER A 114 -6.23 -47.05 -45.28
CA SER A 114 -6.39 -46.08 -44.19
C SER A 114 -5.81 -46.61 -42.87
N VAL A 115 -5.40 -45.71 -41.98
CA VAL A 115 -4.74 -46.06 -40.72
C VAL A 115 -5.59 -45.55 -39.55
N GLU A 116 -6.25 -46.48 -38.84
CA GLU A 116 -6.99 -46.18 -37.62
C GLU A 116 -6.01 -46.22 -36.43
N VAL A 117 -5.58 -45.05 -35.97
CA VAL A 117 -4.78 -44.91 -34.74
C VAL A 117 -5.72 -44.85 -33.54
N ARG A 118 -5.79 -45.95 -32.77
CA ARG A 118 -6.52 -45.96 -31.49
C ARG A 118 -5.61 -45.49 -30.38
N MET A 119 -5.76 -44.21 -30.01
CA MET A 119 -5.25 -43.68 -28.75
C MET A 119 -5.97 -44.36 -27.59
N SER A 120 -5.39 -45.43 -27.04
CA SER A 120 -5.85 -46.08 -25.82
C SER A 120 -5.43 -45.27 -24.59
N LEU A 121 -6.02 -44.08 -24.43
CA LEU A 121 -6.00 -43.34 -23.17
C LEU A 121 -6.56 -44.24 -22.07
N LEU A 122 -5.95 -44.20 -20.87
CA LEU A 122 -6.55 -44.81 -19.70
C LEU A 122 -7.78 -43.98 -19.28
N ARG A 123 -8.66 -44.59 -18.48
CA ARG A 123 -9.86 -43.91 -17.97
C ARG A 123 -9.48 -42.73 -17.06
N SER A 124 -8.43 -42.88 -16.25
CA SER A 124 -7.71 -41.79 -15.57
C SER A 124 -7.43 -40.59 -16.47
N ASP A 125 -6.86 -40.81 -17.65
CA ASP A 125 -6.37 -39.74 -18.53
C ASP A 125 -7.54 -38.93 -19.12
N LEU A 126 -8.64 -39.62 -19.43
CA LEU A 126 -9.90 -38.99 -19.86
C LEU A 126 -10.54 -38.19 -18.71
N LEU A 127 -10.59 -38.76 -17.50
CA LEU A 127 -11.11 -38.06 -16.31
C LEU A 127 -10.30 -36.79 -15.98
N VAL A 128 -8.98 -36.84 -16.10
CA VAL A 128 -8.11 -35.66 -15.96
C VAL A 128 -8.36 -34.64 -17.06
N LEU A 129 -8.55 -35.07 -18.31
CA LEU A 129 -8.86 -34.16 -19.42
C LEU A 129 -10.22 -33.46 -19.25
N GLU A 130 -11.25 -34.20 -18.82
CA GLU A 130 -12.58 -33.64 -18.52
C GLU A 130 -12.54 -32.70 -17.31
N ALA A 131 -11.79 -33.04 -16.25
CA ALA A 131 -11.61 -32.19 -15.07
C ALA A 131 -10.79 -30.90 -15.37
N ASN A 132 -9.77 -30.99 -16.22
CA ASN A 132 -9.03 -29.82 -16.72
C ASN A 132 -9.96 -28.87 -17.49
N GLN A 133 -10.83 -29.41 -18.37
CA GLN A 133 -11.81 -28.61 -19.12
C GLN A 133 -12.87 -27.97 -18.20
N ALA A 134 -13.33 -28.68 -17.17
CA ALA A 134 -14.21 -28.12 -16.15
C ALA A 134 -13.54 -26.96 -15.38
N PHE A 135 -12.26 -27.12 -15.01
CA PHE A 135 -11.48 -26.08 -14.34
C PHE A 135 -11.27 -24.84 -15.22
N GLU A 136 -10.98 -25.02 -16.52
CA GLU A 136 -10.87 -23.92 -17.49
C GLU A 136 -12.22 -23.21 -17.73
N ALA A 137 -13.33 -23.94 -17.68
CA ALA A 137 -14.69 -23.39 -17.73
C ALA A 137 -15.13 -22.69 -16.42
N GLY A 138 -14.37 -22.85 -15.33
CA GLY A 138 -14.70 -22.32 -14.00
C GLY A 138 -15.72 -23.17 -13.21
N ASP A 139 -16.04 -24.38 -13.66
CA ASP A 139 -16.83 -25.37 -12.93
C ASP A 139 -15.91 -26.15 -11.98
N TYR A 140 -15.54 -25.50 -10.89
CA TYR A 140 -14.55 -26.03 -9.95
C TYR A 140 -15.08 -27.22 -9.15
N GLU A 141 -16.38 -27.29 -8.87
CA GLU A 141 -17.01 -28.49 -8.30
C GLU A 141 -16.84 -29.71 -9.22
N LEU A 142 -17.21 -29.61 -10.51
CA LEU A 142 -17.05 -30.70 -11.47
C LEU A 142 -15.58 -31.08 -11.68
N ALA A 143 -14.67 -30.11 -11.63
CA ALA A 143 -13.23 -30.36 -11.67
C ALA A 143 -12.76 -31.19 -10.46
N VAL A 144 -13.17 -30.82 -9.24
CA VAL A 144 -12.80 -31.57 -8.01
C VAL A 144 -13.33 -33.00 -8.05
N ASP A 145 -14.56 -33.22 -8.51
CA ASP A 145 -15.15 -34.56 -8.67
C ASP A 145 -14.37 -35.38 -9.72
N GLY A 146 -14.08 -34.80 -10.89
CA GLY A 146 -13.33 -35.47 -11.97
C GLY A 146 -11.91 -35.86 -11.57
N TYR A 147 -11.15 -34.95 -10.94
CA TYR A 147 -9.82 -35.27 -10.39
C TYR A 147 -9.90 -36.32 -9.27
N THR A 148 -10.97 -36.31 -8.47
CA THR A 148 -11.15 -37.32 -7.41
C THR A 148 -11.36 -38.72 -8.00
N HIS A 149 -12.17 -38.86 -9.04
CA HIS A 149 -12.32 -40.14 -9.75
C HIS A 149 -11.05 -40.57 -10.51
N ALA A 150 -10.23 -39.63 -11.00
CA ALA A 150 -8.92 -39.97 -11.55
C ALA A 150 -7.96 -40.53 -10.48
N LEU A 151 -7.97 -39.94 -9.27
CA LEU A 151 -7.18 -40.39 -8.12
C LEU A 151 -7.66 -41.70 -7.49
N GLU A 152 -8.86 -42.20 -7.84
CA GLU A 152 -9.29 -43.57 -7.53
C GLU A 152 -8.61 -44.62 -8.42
N GLU A 153 -8.07 -44.23 -9.59
CA GLU A 153 -7.39 -45.12 -10.54
C GLU A 153 -5.86 -44.96 -10.54
N VAL A 154 -5.35 -43.73 -10.40
CA VAL A 154 -3.91 -43.42 -10.46
C VAL A 154 -3.54 -42.36 -9.42
N GLU A 155 -2.61 -42.70 -8.52
CA GLU A 155 -2.03 -41.76 -7.55
C GLU A 155 -0.91 -40.93 -8.21
N ASP A 156 -1.24 -39.70 -8.66
CA ASP A 156 -0.32 -38.78 -9.32
C ASP A 156 -0.29 -37.40 -8.63
N PRO A 157 0.90 -36.84 -8.32
CA PRO A 157 1.03 -35.55 -7.65
C PRO A 157 0.56 -34.35 -8.50
N GLU A 158 0.54 -34.45 -9.83
CA GLU A 158 0.00 -33.40 -10.72
C GLU A 158 -1.54 -33.37 -10.68
N ILE A 159 -2.20 -34.53 -10.56
CA ILE A 159 -3.66 -34.61 -10.39
C ILE A 159 -4.06 -34.09 -9.00
N LEU A 160 -3.32 -34.47 -7.94
CA LEU A 160 -3.48 -33.90 -6.60
C LEU A 160 -3.30 -32.37 -6.62
N TYR A 161 -2.24 -31.88 -7.26
CA TYR A 161 -2.00 -30.44 -7.41
C TYR A 161 -3.16 -29.71 -8.12
N ASN A 162 -3.67 -30.24 -9.24
CA ASN A 162 -4.80 -29.64 -9.95
C ASN A 162 -6.10 -29.67 -9.11
N ARG A 163 -6.34 -30.74 -8.33
CA ARG A 163 -7.47 -30.78 -7.38
C ARG A 163 -7.31 -29.78 -6.25
N GLY A 164 -6.10 -29.63 -5.71
CA GLY A 164 -5.78 -28.62 -4.70
C GLY A 164 -6.02 -27.19 -5.21
N MET A 165 -5.69 -26.91 -6.48
CA MET A 165 -6.03 -25.63 -7.11
C MET A 165 -7.55 -25.42 -7.21
N ALA A 166 -8.31 -26.44 -7.63
CA ALA A 166 -9.77 -26.36 -7.75
C ALA A 166 -10.46 -26.18 -6.39
N ARG A 167 -10.03 -26.92 -5.35
CA ARG A 167 -10.48 -26.74 -3.96
C ARG A 167 -10.15 -25.35 -3.42
N GLY A 168 -8.97 -24.82 -3.73
CA GLY A 168 -8.59 -23.44 -3.41
C GLY A 168 -9.56 -22.41 -4.03
N ARG A 169 -9.96 -22.58 -5.29
CA ARG A 169 -10.96 -21.72 -5.95
C ARG A 169 -12.35 -21.79 -5.30
N LEU A 170 -12.70 -22.93 -4.70
CA LEU A 170 -13.93 -23.11 -3.92
C LEU A 170 -13.83 -22.56 -2.48
N ASN A 171 -12.66 -22.08 -2.05
CA ASN A 171 -12.33 -21.74 -0.65
C ASN A 171 -12.31 -22.97 0.30
N ASP A 172 -12.21 -24.19 -0.25
CA ASP A 172 -11.81 -25.37 0.51
C ASP A 172 -10.28 -25.36 0.71
N HIS A 173 -9.82 -24.40 1.51
CA HIS A 173 -8.40 -24.25 1.83
C HIS A 173 -7.87 -25.49 2.58
N ALA A 174 -8.71 -26.22 3.32
CA ALA A 174 -8.30 -27.41 4.07
C ALA A 174 -7.99 -28.58 3.12
N GLY A 175 -8.93 -28.97 2.26
CA GLY A 175 -8.71 -30.02 1.27
C GLY A 175 -7.66 -29.64 0.21
N ALA A 176 -7.45 -28.34 -0.04
CA ALA A 176 -6.33 -27.86 -0.85
C ALA A 176 -4.97 -28.07 -0.17
N LEU A 177 -4.85 -27.81 1.14
CA LEU A 177 -3.61 -28.11 1.88
C LEU A 177 -3.33 -29.62 1.92
N GLU A 178 -4.35 -30.46 2.15
CA GLU A 178 -4.19 -31.92 2.13
C GLU A 178 -3.68 -32.43 0.78
N ASP A 179 -4.24 -31.93 -0.33
CA ASP A 179 -3.81 -32.28 -1.69
C ASP A 179 -2.37 -31.82 -1.99
N TYR A 180 -1.99 -30.60 -1.59
CA TYR A 180 -0.61 -30.13 -1.79
C TYR A 180 0.40 -30.81 -0.87
N ASP A 181 0.05 -31.10 0.38
CA ASP A 181 0.88 -31.88 1.30
C ASP A 181 1.13 -33.28 0.73
N HIS A 182 0.11 -33.92 0.13
CA HIS A 182 0.26 -35.22 -0.50
C HIS A 182 1.08 -35.16 -1.81
N ALA A 183 0.83 -34.17 -2.68
CA ALA A 183 1.63 -33.96 -3.89
C ALA A 183 3.12 -33.72 -3.58
N ILE A 184 3.42 -33.03 -2.48
CA ILE A 184 4.79 -32.82 -1.98
C ILE A 184 5.38 -34.11 -1.41
N ALA A 185 4.61 -34.93 -0.69
CA ALA A 185 5.08 -36.23 -0.19
C ALA A 185 5.48 -37.18 -1.33
N LEU A 186 4.71 -37.20 -2.42
CA LEU A 186 5.01 -37.99 -3.62
C LEU A 186 6.17 -37.39 -4.44
N ARG A 187 6.23 -36.06 -4.61
CA ARG A 187 7.26 -35.39 -5.44
C ARG A 187 7.64 -34.00 -4.93
N ALA A 188 8.46 -33.95 -3.88
CA ALA A 188 9.01 -32.74 -3.27
C ALA A 188 9.99 -31.91 -4.15
N THR A 189 10.08 -32.19 -5.45
CA THR A 189 10.95 -31.49 -6.42
C THR A 189 10.22 -30.48 -7.31
N GLN A 190 8.89 -30.36 -7.20
CA GLN A 190 8.11 -29.36 -7.95
C GLN A 190 7.88 -28.11 -7.08
N SER A 191 8.53 -27.01 -7.44
CA SER A 191 8.39 -25.65 -6.86
C SER A 191 6.94 -25.23 -6.64
N LYS A 192 6.09 -25.40 -7.67
CA LYS A 192 4.69 -24.98 -7.72
C LYS A 192 3.80 -25.57 -6.63
N TYR A 193 4.13 -26.75 -6.10
CA TYR A 193 3.36 -27.34 -5.01
C TYR A 193 3.56 -26.53 -3.73
N PHE A 194 4.81 -26.19 -3.39
CA PHE A 194 5.13 -25.28 -2.30
C PHE A 194 4.57 -23.87 -2.58
N GLY A 195 4.75 -23.35 -3.79
CA GLY A 195 4.24 -22.02 -4.18
C GLY A 195 2.73 -21.86 -3.94
N ASN A 196 1.92 -22.81 -4.38
CA ASN A 196 0.46 -22.74 -4.20
C ASN A 196 0.02 -23.10 -2.78
N ARG A 197 0.71 -24.03 -2.09
CA ARG A 197 0.48 -24.29 -0.65
C ARG A 197 0.74 -23.05 0.20
N GLY A 198 1.82 -22.32 -0.10
CA GLY A 198 2.13 -21.05 0.55
C GLY A 198 1.08 -19.97 0.30
N GLY A 199 0.49 -19.94 -0.90
CA GLY A 199 -0.67 -19.10 -1.21
C GLY A 199 -1.88 -19.41 -0.32
N VAL A 200 -2.28 -20.69 -0.23
CA VAL A 200 -3.41 -21.12 0.61
C VAL A 200 -3.13 -20.90 2.10
N ARG A 201 -1.91 -21.16 2.59
CA ARG A 201 -1.50 -20.83 3.96
C ARG A 201 -1.61 -19.33 4.25
N LEU A 202 -1.24 -18.47 3.30
CA LEU A 202 -1.38 -17.02 3.43
C LEU A 202 -2.84 -16.58 3.52
N GLU A 203 -3.75 -17.19 2.76
CA GLU A 203 -5.21 -16.95 2.85
C GLU A 203 -5.79 -17.40 4.19
N MET A 204 -5.33 -18.54 4.72
CA MET A 204 -5.67 -19.03 6.06
C MET A 204 -5.02 -18.24 7.22
N GLY A 205 -4.10 -17.32 6.93
CA GLY A 205 -3.39 -16.52 7.93
C GLY A 205 -2.15 -17.18 8.54
N ASP A 206 -1.74 -18.35 8.06
CA ASP A 206 -0.46 -18.99 8.42
C ASP A 206 0.69 -18.34 7.66
N HIS A 207 1.16 -17.20 8.19
CA HIS A 207 2.21 -16.41 7.57
C HIS A 207 3.61 -17.05 7.67
N GLU A 208 3.88 -17.89 8.67
CA GLU A 208 5.19 -18.54 8.83
C GLU A 208 5.29 -19.80 7.96
N GLY A 209 4.22 -20.60 7.86
CA GLY A 209 4.14 -21.71 6.91
C GLY A 209 4.15 -21.24 5.45
N ALA A 210 3.47 -20.13 5.14
CA ALA A 210 3.54 -19.49 3.82
C ALA A 210 4.96 -18.99 3.48
N LEU A 211 5.64 -18.33 4.43
CA LEU A 211 7.02 -17.86 4.24
C LEU A 211 8.01 -19.02 4.04
N THR A 212 7.82 -20.11 4.77
CA THR A 212 8.59 -21.36 4.62
C THR A 212 8.39 -21.94 3.23
N ASP A 213 7.15 -22.01 2.76
CA ASP A 213 6.80 -22.58 1.45
C ASP A 213 7.30 -21.74 0.27
N PHE A 214 7.13 -20.42 0.29
CA PHE A 214 7.69 -19.56 -0.77
C PHE A 214 9.22 -19.63 -0.79
N SER A 215 9.87 -19.74 0.37
CA SER A 215 11.32 -19.94 0.43
C SER A 215 11.73 -21.29 -0.14
N ARG A 216 10.97 -22.36 0.12
CA ARG A 216 11.24 -23.69 -0.43
C ARG A 216 11.00 -23.77 -1.94
N ALA A 217 10.00 -23.06 -2.47
CA ALA A 217 9.81 -22.91 -3.91
C ALA A 217 11.03 -22.26 -4.58
N LEU A 218 11.57 -21.20 -3.97
CA LEU A 218 12.79 -20.50 -4.43
C LEU A 218 14.06 -21.34 -4.29
N GLU A 219 14.17 -22.23 -3.29
CA GLU A 219 15.28 -23.19 -3.18
C GLU A 219 15.29 -24.24 -4.30
N ILE A 220 14.11 -24.60 -4.82
CA ILE A 220 13.94 -25.64 -5.85
C ILE A 220 14.19 -25.06 -7.26
N GLU A 221 13.62 -23.90 -7.55
CA GLU A 221 13.68 -23.29 -8.88
C GLU A 221 14.81 -22.26 -9.06
N GLY A 222 15.29 -21.67 -7.96
CA GLY A 222 16.24 -20.58 -7.99
C GLY A 222 15.65 -19.31 -8.60
N ARG A 223 16.43 -18.63 -9.46
CA ARG A 223 16.06 -17.35 -10.10
C ARG A 223 15.27 -17.52 -11.42
N SER A 224 14.47 -18.57 -11.58
CA SER A 224 13.62 -18.75 -12.78
C SER A 224 12.30 -17.98 -12.71
N THR A 225 11.74 -17.77 -11.51
CA THR A 225 10.37 -17.28 -11.33
C THR A 225 10.31 -16.07 -10.41
N ALA A 226 10.08 -14.89 -11.01
CA ALA A 226 9.87 -13.65 -10.28
C ALA A 226 8.68 -13.74 -9.30
N GLN A 227 7.65 -14.53 -9.63
CA GLN A 227 6.39 -14.58 -8.88
C GLN A 227 6.57 -15.00 -7.41
N TYR A 228 7.45 -15.96 -7.10
CA TYR A 228 7.70 -16.40 -5.72
C TYR A 228 8.45 -15.33 -4.91
N TYR A 229 9.37 -14.60 -5.54
CA TYR A 229 10.00 -13.43 -4.94
C TYR A 229 8.98 -12.32 -4.63
N VAL A 230 8.03 -12.05 -5.54
CA VAL A 230 6.96 -11.06 -5.29
C VAL A 230 6.03 -11.49 -4.16
N TRP A 231 5.62 -12.76 -4.12
CA TRP A 231 4.78 -13.29 -3.04
C TRP A 231 5.49 -13.25 -1.68
N ARG A 232 6.76 -13.70 -1.63
CA ARG A 232 7.56 -13.68 -0.40
C ARG A 232 7.88 -12.26 0.06
N GLY A 233 8.27 -11.37 -0.84
CA GLY A 233 8.50 -9.95 -0.54
C GLY A 233 7.24 -9.24 -0.04
N THR A 234 6.08 -9.52 -0.65
CA THR A 234 4.79 -8.98 -0.19
C THR A 234 4.42 -9.50 1.21
N LEU A 235 4.70 -10.77 1.51
CA LEU A 235 4.50 -11.35 2.84
C LEU A 235 5.45 -10.77 3.88
N LEU A 236 6.74 -10.65 3.56
CA LEU A 236 7.75 -10.01 4.40
C LEU A 236 7.37 -8.54 4.71
N TYR A 237 6.85 -7.80 3.72
CA TYR A 237 6.33 -6.45 3.93
C TYR A 237 5.15 -6.42 4.93
N ARG A 238 4.19 -7.34 4.81
CA ARG A 238 3.07 -7.48 5.78
C ARG A 238 3.56 -7.84 7.18
N LEU A 239 4.63 -8.63 7.29
CA LEU A 239 5.30 -8.99 8.55
C LEU A 239 6.23 -7.89 9.10
N GLY A 240 6.36 -6.74 8.42
CA GLY A 240 7.23 -5.63 8.82
C GLY A 240 8.73 -5.87 8.55
N ARG A 241 9.09 -6.95 7.86
CA ARG A 241 10.46 -7.33 7.46
C ARG A 241 10.84 -6.59 6.16
N TYR A 242 10.75 -5.25 6.22
CA TYR A 242 10.79 -4.37 5.05
C TYR A 242 12.11 -4.42 4.27
N GLU A 243 13.24 -4.67 4.93
CA GLU A 243 14.54 -4.79 4.26
C GLU A 243 14.66 -6.06 3.41
N GLU A 244 14.17 -7.18 3.94
CA GLU A 244 14.14 -8.47 3.23
C GLU A 244 13.10 -8.43 2.10
N ALA A 245 11.97 -7.75 2.31
CA ALA A 245 10.97 -7.50 1.27
C ALA A 245 11.56 -6.71 0.09
N ALA A 246 12.35 -5.67 0.34
CA ALA A 246 13.01 -4.88 -0.70
C ALA A 246 14.06 -5.69 -1.48
N LEU A 247 14.77 -6.62 -0.82
CA LEU A 247 15.69 -7.55 -1.49
C LEU A 247 14.95 -8.51 -2.41
N ASP A 248 13.89 -9.18 -1.93
CA ASP A 248 13.08 -10.08 -2.75
C ASP A 248 12.47 -9.36 -3.96
N LEU A 249 11.89 -8.17 -3.76
CA LEU A 249 11.29 -7.38 -4.85
C LEU A 249 12.34 -6.82 -5.83
N THR A 250 13.61 -6.70 -5.42
CA THR A 250 14.73 -6.41 -6.31
C THR A 250 15.08 -7.63 -7.17
N GLU A 251 15.14 -8.84 -6.60
CA GLU A 251 15.37 -10.07 -7.38
C GLU A 251 14.22 -10.33 -8.37
N ALA A 252 12.97 -10.07 -7.99
CA ALA A 252 11.82 -10.14 -8.89
C ALA A 252 12.01 -9.25 -10.14
N GLY A 253 12.32 -7.97 -9.95
CA GLY A 253 12.55 -7.02 -11.05
C GLY A 253 13.84 -7.24 -11.86
N LEU A 254 14.73 -8.12 -11.41
CA LEU A 254 15.89 -8.60 -12.18
C LEU A 254 15.57 -9.83 -13.04
N ILE A 255 14.59 -10.64 -12.63
CA ILE A 255 14.13 -11.84 -13.36
C ILE A 255 13.10 -11.42 -14.42
N ASP A 256 12.15 -10.57 -14.05
CA ASP A 256 11.11 -10.02 -14.93
C ASP A 256 11.08 -8.48 -14.79
N PRO A 257 11.79 -7.75 -15.67
CA PRO A 257 11.83 -6.28 -15.66
C PRO A 257 10.50 -5.61 -16.02
N ASP A 258 9.52 -6.36 -16.53
CA ASP A 258 8.17 -5.89 -16.89
C ASP A 258 7.10 -6.34 -15.87
N TYR A 259 7.50 -7.03 -14.79
CA TYR A 259 6.60 -7.41 -13.70
C TYR A 259 6.00 -6.17 -13.03
N LYS A 260 4.77 -5.84 -13.41
CA LYS A 260 4.01 -4.72 -12.85
C LYS A 260 3.87 -4.88 -11.34
N ASP A 261 3.86 -3.76 -10.63
CA ASP A 261 3.95 -3.63 -9.17
C ASP A 261 5.32 -3.96 -8.53
N ALA A 262 6.28 -4.64 -9.19
CA ALA A 262 7.56 -5.00 -8.53
C ALA A 262 8.33 -3.77 -8.04
N PHE A 263 8.47 -2.74 -8.89
CA PHE A 263 9.18 -1.49 -8.58
C PHE A 263 8.39 -0.61 -7.59
N PHE A 264 7.08 -0.48 -7.77
CA PHE A 264 6.17 0.16 -6.80
C PHE A 264 6.28 -0.45 -5.39
N GLN A 265 6.17 -1.78 -5.27
CA GLN A 265 6.23 -2.47 -3.98
C GLN A 265 7.65 -2.43 -3.37
N LYS A 266 8.71 -2.51 -4.20
CA LYS A 266 10.10 -2.29 -3.77
C LYS A 266 10.25 -0.90 -3.13
N GLY A 267 9.78 0.16 -3.80
CA GLY A 267 9.78 1.52 -3.26
C GLY A 267 8.98 1.64 -1.96
N ASN A 268 7.83 0.98 -1.86
CA ASN A 268 7.04 0.92 -0.62
C ASN A 268 7.84 0.26 0.53
N ALA A 269 8.50 -0.87 0.24
CA ALA A 269 9.34 -1.59 1.22
C ALA A 269 10.55 -0.74 1.65
N GLU A 270 11.28 -0.13 0.72
CA GLU A 270 12.42 0.74 1.01
C GLU A 270 12.01 1.96 1.84
N LEU A 271 10.86 2.59 1.55
CA LEU A 271 10.34 3.72 2.31
C LEU A 271 9.97 3.32 3.75
N ARG A 272 9.41 2.13 3.95
CA ARG A 272 9.06 1.59 5.28
C ARG A 272 10.27 1.05 6.04
N ALA A 273 11.33 0.65 5.34
CA ALA A 273 12.66 0.37 5.88
C ALA A 273 13.45 1.63 6.27
N GLY A 274 12.89 2.84 6.08
CA GLY A 274 13.58 4.10 6.39
C GLY A 274 14.66 4.48 5.39
N LYS A 275 14.55 4.02 4.13
CA LYS A 275 15.52 4.26 3.04
C LYS A 275 14.91 5.11 1.92
N PRO A 276 14.42 6.33 2.19
CA PRO A 276 13.67 7.14 1.21
C PRO A 276 14.49 7.52 -0.04
N ALA A 277 15.82 7.56 0.04
CA ALA A 277 16.70 7.78 -1.11
C ALA A 277 16.71 6.60 -2.11
N GLN A 278 16.48 5.36 -1.63
CA GLN A 278 16.32 4.19 -2.48
C GLN A 278 14.90 4.15 -3.05
N ALA A 279 13.90 4.39 -2.18
CA ALA A 279 12.50 4.47 -2.58
C ALA A 279 12.24 5.50 -3.69
N GLU A 280 12.86 6.70 -3.63
CA GLU A 280 12.75 7.70 -4.71
C GLU A 280 13.23 7.17 -6.07
N VAL A 281 14.29 6.35 -6.08
CA VAL A 281 14.80 5.71 -7.30
C VAL A 281 13.84 4.62 -7.76
N SER A 282 13.39 3.73 -6.88
CA SER A 282 12.45 2.65 -7.23
C SER A 282 11.11 3.18 -7.75
N PHE A 283 10.54 4.23 -7.14
CA PHE A 283 9.36 4.91 -7.70
C PHE A 283 9.67 5.72 -8.97
N GLY A 284 10.94 6.05 -9.23
CA GLY A 284 11.41 6.58 -10.51
C GLY A 284 11.43 5.53 -11.62
N GLU A 285 11.93 4.33 -11.32
CA GLU A 285 11.94 3.16 -12.21
C GLU A 285 10.52 2.65 -12.52
N ASP A 286 9.62 2.76 -11.56
CA ASP A 286 8.19 2.44 -11.66
C ASP A 286 7.45 3.42 -12.59
N LEU A 287 7.51 4.73 -12.29
CA LEU A 287 6.87 5.78 -13.08
C LEU A 287 7.47 5.98 -14.48
N ALA A 288 8.66 5.46 -14.74
CA ALA A 288 9.24 5.42 -16.08
C ALA A 288 8.60 4.34 -16.98
N ARG A 289 7.90 3.36 -16.39
CA ARG A 289 7.14 2.31 -17.08
C ARG A 289 5.64 2.63 -17.15
N ASP A 290 5.05 3.01 -16.02
CA ASP A 290 3.59 3.21 -15.89
C ASP A 290 3.29 4.48 -15.04
N PRO A 291 3.13 5.67 -15.67
CA PRO A 291 2.87 6.92 -14.97
C PRO A 291 1.52 6.91 -14.24
N SER A 292 1.54 6.67 -12.92
CA SER A 292 0.34 6.53 -12.09
C SER A 292 0.26 7.57 -10.97
N SER A 293 -0.96 7.97 -10.60
CA SER A 293 -1.20 8.92 -9.50
C SER A 293 -0.67 8.42 -8.16
N MET A 294 -0.80 7.11 -7.89
CA MET A 294 -0.25 6.44 -6.71
C MET A 294 1.28 6.34 -6.73
N GLY A 295 1.91 6.08 -7.88
CA GLY A 295 3.38 6.10 -8.00
C GLY A 295 3.96 7.49 -7.71
N HIS A 296 3.34 8.53 -8.27
CA HIS A 296 3.69 9.93 -7.98
C HIS A 296 3.48 10.26 -6.50
N PHE A 297 2.33 9.90 -5.92
CA PHE A 297 2.07 10.10 -4.51
C PHE A 297 3.10 9.38 -3.62
N ASN A 298 3.46 8.13 -3.89
CA ASN A 298 4.43 7.43 -3.05
C ASN A 298 5.86 7.99 -3.21
N ARG A 299 6.23 8.50 -4.40
CA ARG A 299 7.47 9.26 -4.60
C ARG A 299 7.49 10.60 -3.87
N HIS A 300 6.36 11.30 -3.77
CA HIS A 300 6.25 12.52 -2.95
C HIS A 300 6.56 12.23 -1.47
N LEU A 301 6.10 11.10 -0.93
CA LEU A 301 6.37 10.71 0.46
C LEU A 301 7.87 10.50 0.71
N ALA A 302 8.56 9.79 -0.21
CA ALA A 302 10.01 9.62 -0.17
C ALA A 302 10.74 10.97 -0.24
N ARG A 303 10.38 11.83 -1.20
CA ARG A 303 10.96 13.17 -1.36
C ARG A 303 10.71 14.09 -0.18
N LYS A 304 9.52 14.05 0.44
CA LYS A 304 9.20 14.80 1.67
C LYS A 304 10.11 14.37 2.83
N GLN A 305 10.40 13.07 3.00
CA GLN A 305 11.35 12.59 4.01
C GLN A 305 12.80 13.05 3.74
N LEU A 306 13.19 13.20 2.47
CA LEU A 306 14.50 13.73 2.05
C LEU A 306 14.61 15.27 2.15
N GLY A 307 13.55 15.98 2.53
CA GLY A 307 13.50 17.44 2.54
C GLY A 307 13.37 18.08 1.14
N LYS A 308 13.22 17.27 0.08
CA LYS A 308 13.03 17.66 -1.33
C LYS A 308 11.61 18.22 -1.57
N LYS A 309 11.29 19.35 -0.93
CA LYS A 309 9.93 19.93 -0.94
C LYS A 309 9.46 20.34 -2.34
N ALA A 310 10.35 20.82 -3.21
CA ALA A 310 9.98 21.25 -4.55
C ALA A 310 9.64 20.06 -5.46
N GLU A 311 10.46 19.00 -5.40
CA GLU A 311 10.24 17.77 -6.17
C GLU A 311 9.05 16.96 -5.63
N ALA A 312 8.79 17.00 -4.32
CA ALA A 312 7.59 16.45 -3.71
C ALA A 312 6.32 17.23 -4.11
N MET A 313 6.41 18.57 -4.28
CA MET A 313 5.29 19.37 -4.79
C MET A 313 4.99 19.00 -6.26
N ALA A 314 6.01 18.88 -7.10
CA ALA A 314 5.83 18.48 -8.50
C ALA A 314 5.22 17.06 -8.65
N ASP A 315 5.54 16.12 -7.75
CA ASP A 315 4.88 14.82 -7.70
C ASP A 315 3.42 14.91 -7.23
N LEU A 316 3.08 15.82 -6.31
CA LEU A 316 1.70 16.04 -5.89
C LEU A 316 0.86 16.74 -6.97
N ASP A 317 1.43 17.70 -7.70
CA ASP A 317 0.82 18.29 -8.88
C ASP A 317 0.51 17.24 -9.96
N ALA A 318 1.44 16.30 -10.22
CA ALA A 318 1.21 15.19 -11.13
C ALA A 318 0.16 14.19 -10.62
N ALA A 319 0.16 13.86 -9.32
CA ALA A 319 -0.84 12.97 -8.74
C ALA A 319 -2.27 13.53 -8.83
N VAL A 320 -2.45 14.82 -8.52
CA VAL A 320 -3.75 15.52 -8.65
C VAL A 320 -4.17 15.67 -10.12
N ALA A 321 -3.22 15.89 -11.04
CA ALA A 321 -3.52 15.98 -12.47
C ALA A 321 -3.99 14.65 -13.09
N LEU A 322 -3.51 13.51 -12.56
CA LEU A 322 -3.90 12.16 -13.00
C LEU A 322 -5.18 11.65 -12.33
N ASP A 323 -5.46 12.06 -11.09
CA ASP A 323 -6.61 11.61 -10.29
C ASP A 323 -7.14 12.79 -9.42
N PRO A 324 -7.90 13.73 -10.03
CA PRO A 324 -8.33 14.96 -9.36
C PRO A 324 -9.49 14.75 -8.36
N THR A 325 -10.12 13.57 -8.35
CA THR A 325 -11.25 13.24 -7.48
C THR A 325 -10.83 12.72 -6.11
N ARG A 326 -9.53 12.50 -5.89
CA ARG A 326 -9.02 11.87 -4.67
C ARG A 326 -8.65 12.91 -3.61
N ALA A 327 -9.49 13.06 -2.60
CA ALA A 327 -9.32 14.01 -1.49
C ALA A 327 -7.90 14.00 -0.89
N MET A 328 -7.32 12.82 -0.68
CA MET A 328 -5.96 12.66 -0.12
C MET A 328 -4.83 13.32 -0.94
N PHE A 329 -4.98 13.43 -2.27
CA PHE A 329 -3.96 14.05 -3.12
C PHE A 329 -4.00 15.58 -3.01
N ALA A 330 -5.20 16.15 -3.11
CA ALA A 330 -5.43 17.58 -2.86
C ALA A 330 -5.02 17.97 -1.42
N ALA A 331 -5.37 17.15 -0.41
CA ALA A 331 -4.98 17.37 0.97
C ALA A 331 -3.46 17.42 1.17
N HIS A 332 -2.73 16.46 0.59
CA HIS A 332 -1.26 16.45 0.69
C HIS A 332 -0.62 17.61 -0.07
N ARG A 333 -1.16 18.00 -1.23
CA ARG A 333 -0.69 19.19 -1.97
C ARG A 333 -0.90 20.47 -1.17
N GLY A 334 -2.09 20.68 -0.64
CA GLY A 334 -2.43 21.85 0.17
C GLY A 334 -1.62 21.94 1.47
N LEU A 335 -1.43 20.82 2.19
CA LEU A 335 -0.55 20.78 3.37
C LEU A 335 0.92 21.09 3.02
N LEU A 336 1.44 20.57 1.90
CA LEU A 336 2.80 20.90 1.46
C LEU A 336 2.91 22.36 0.94
N GLY A 337 1.84 22.90 0.36
CA GLY A 337 1.72 24.30 -0.01
C GLY A 337 1.78 25.22 1.20
N PHE A 338 1.08 24.87 2.29
CA PHE A 338 1.16 25.54 3.58
C PHE A 338 2.59 25.47 4.16
N ASP A 339 3.22 24.29 4.15
CA ASP A 339 4.64 24.07 4.52
C ASP A 339 5.64 24.88 3.65
N LEU A 340 5.18 25.51 2.56
CA LEU A 340 5.95 26.33 1.62
C LEU A 340 5.49 27.80 1.56
N GLY A 341 4.52 28.21 2.37
CA GLY A 341 3.97 29.57 2.37
C GLY A 341 3.04 29.91 1.19
N ARG A 342 2.66 28.93 0.36
CA ARG A 342 1.68 29.07 -0.73
C ARG A 342 0.25 29.11 -0.18
N PHE A 343 -0.05 30.06 0.72
CA PHE A 343 -1.28 30.05 1.53
C PHE A 343 -2.58 30.11 0.72
N ALA A 344 -2.60 30.82 -0.43
CA ALA A 344 -3.78 30.88 -1.29
C ALA A 344 -4.09 29.52 -1.91
N ASP A 345 -3.11 28.93 -2.58
CA ASP A 345 -3.18 27.59 -3.19
C ASP A 345 -3.53 26.52 -2.14
N ALA A 346 -2.88 26.60 -0.96
CA ALA A 346 -3.11 25.69 0.14
C ALA A 346 -4.55 25.73 0.69
N ALA A 347 -5.13 26.93 0.83
CA ALA A 347 -6.52 27.09 1.24
C ALA A 347 -7.48 26.50 0.18
N GLY A 348 -7.21 26.72 -1.11
CA GLY A 348 -7.98 26.13 -2.21
C GLY A 348 -7.93 24.61 -2.21
N ASP A 349 -6.73 24.03 -2.28
CA ASP A 349 -6.48 22.58 -2.29
C ASP A 349 -7.12 21.86 -1.09
N LEU A 350 -7.00 22.43 0.11
CA LEU A 350 -7.58 21.84 1.31
C LEU A 350 -9.10 21.98 1.36
N THR A 351 -9.68 23.04 0.78
CA THR A 351 -11.13 23.15 0.63
C THR A 351 -11.64 22.07 -0.33
N THR A 352 -11.02 21.93 -1.51
CA THR A 352 -11.32 20.85 -2.46
C THR A 352 -11.17 19.46 -1.83
N ALA A 353 -10.17 19.24 -0.97
CA ALA A 353 -10.03 17.97 -0.25
C ALA A 353 -11.16 17.70 0.74
N ILE A 354 -11.62 18.72 1.46
CA ILE A 354 -12.77 18.63 2.39
C ILE A 354 -14.05 18.32 1.61
N ASP A 355 -14.28 19.02 0.50
CA ASP A 355 -15.46 18.84 -0.35
C ASP A 355 -15.51 17.41 -0.94
N LEU A 356 -14.41 16.96 -1.56
CA LEU A 356 -14.28 15.61 -2.14
C LEU A 356 -14.49 14.50 -1.10
N ALA A 357 -13.92 14.65 0.10
CA ALA A 357 -14.11 13.68 1.18
C ALA A 357 -15.57 13.67 1.69
N THR A 358 -16.19 14.85 1.78
CA THR A 358 -17.60 14.98 2.21
C THR A 358 -18.55 14.32 1.20
N ASP A 359 -18.36 14.57 -0.10
CA ASP A 359 -19.16 13.97 -1.18
C ASP A 359 -18.97 12.45 -1.28
N ALA A 360 -17.76 11.95 -0.99
CA ALA A 360 -17.46 10.52 -0.94
C ALA A 360 -17.96 9.82 0.35
N GLY A 361 -18.34 10.58 1.38
CA GLY A 361 -18.66 10.05 2.72
C GLY A 361 -17.44 9.56 3.50
N GLU A 362 -16.24 10.07 3.17
CA GLU A 362 -14.99 9.81 3.89
C GLU A 362 -14.86 10.68 5.16
N GLU A 363 -13.96 10.29 6.06
CA GLU A 363 -13.68 11.05 7.28
C GLU A 363 -12.78 12.27 6.97
N VAL A 364 -13.31 13.49 7.12
CA VAL A 364 -12.54 14.72 6.97
C VAL A 364 -11.58 14.88 8.15
N ASP A 365 -10.28 14.85 7.87
CA ASP A 365 -9.24 15.06 8.88
C ASP A 365 -9.33 16.48 9.47
N PRO A 366 -9.44 16.66 10.80
CA PRO A 366 -9.55 17.98 11.44
C PRO A 366 -8.43 18.96 11.07
N ARG A 367 -7.26 18.44 10.67
CA ARG A 367 -6.10 19.24 10.28
C ARG A 367 -6.31 20.00 8.97
N TRP A 368 -7.19 19.53 8.08
CA TRP A 368 -7.44 20.21 6.80
C TRP A 368 -8.17 21.55 6.99
N PRO A 369 -9.38 21.62 7.61
CA PRO A 369 -10.05 22.90 7.84
C PRO A 369 -9.28 23.79 8.84
N LEU A 370 -8.52 23.21 9.77
CA LEU A 370 -7.58 23.94 10.61
C LEU A 370 -6.51 24.68 9.77
N ALA A 371 -5.91 23.99 8.81
CA ALA A 371 -4.91 24.57 7.92
C ALA A 371 -5.50 25.56 6.90
N VAL A 372 -6.74 25.36 6.41
CA VAL A 372 -7.47 26.37 5.62
C VAL A 372 -7.63 27.66 6.43
N GLY A 373 -8.13 27.55 7.66
CA GLY A 373 -8.34 28.72 8.53
C GLY A 373 -7.03 29.44 8.87
N LEU A 374 -5.97 28.71 9.15
CA LEU A 374 -4.64 29.28 9.35
C LEU A 374 -4.09 29.95 8.08
N ALA A 375 -4.31 29.38 6.89
CA ALA A 375 -3.88 29.95 5.62
C ALA A 375 -4.61 31.26 5.30
N LEU A 376 -5.93 31.28 5.46
CA LEU A 376 -6.76 32.49 5.33
C LEU A 376 -6.32 33.58 6.32
N SER A 377 -6.02 33.21 7.57
CA SER A 377 -5.47 34.11 8.58
C SER A 377 -4.13 34.72 8.15
N GLN A 378 -3.20 33.94 7.58
CA GLN A 378 -1.92 34.45 7.03
C GLN A 378 -2.13 35.40 5.83
N LEU A 379 -3.17 35.18 5.03
CA LEU A 379 -3.60 36.09 3.96
C LEU A 379 -4.35 37.34 4.45
N GLY A 380 -4.54 37.50 5.77
CA GLY A 380 -5.33 38.59 6.37
C GLY A 380 -6.85 38.41 6.26
N ARG A 381 -7.32 37.32 5.66
CA ARG A 381 -8.75 36.96 5.49
C ARG A 381 -9.31 36.37 6.78
N ASN A 382 -9.28 37.17 7.85
CA ASN A 382 -9.55 36.70 9.22
C ASN A 382 -11.00 36.27 9.44
N GLU A 383 -11.99 36.95 8.84
CA GLU A 383 -13.40 36.56 9.00
C GLU A 383 -13.69 35.24 8.28
N ASP A 384 -13.20 35.08 7.05
CA ASP A 384 -13.31 33.84 6.26
C ASP A 384 -12.68 32.63 7.00
N ALA A 385 -11.62 32.87 7.78
CA ALA A 385 -10.95 31.83 8.57
C ALA A 385 -11.84 31.26 9.70
N LEU A 386 -12.85 31.99 10.20
CA LEU A 386 -13.67 31.54 11.32
C LEU A 386 -14.51 30.30 10.99
N GLY A 387 -14.98 30.16 9.74
CA GLY A 387 -15.74 29.00 9.29
C GLY A 387 -14.94 27.70 9.39
N PRO A 388 -13.82 27.56 8.67
CA PRO A 388 -12.94 26.39 8.74
C PRO A 388 -12.41 26.11 10.15
N LEU A 389 -12.03 27.14 10.93
CA LEU A 389 -11.60 26.93 12.32
C LEU A 389 -12.74 26.39 13.20
N SER A 390 -13.99 26.79 12.95
CA SER A 390 -15.16 26.23 13.64
C SER A 390 -15.46 24.79 13.22
N MET A 391 -15.25 24.44 11.95
CA MET A 391 -15.32 23.06 11.46
C MET A 391 -14.24 22.18 12.11
N ALA A 392 -13.01 22.66 12.24
CA ALA A 392 -11.94 21.94 12.92
C ALA A 392 -12.28 21.65 14.41
N ILE A 393 -12.89 22.62 15.11
CA ILE A 393 -13.38 22.45 16.50
C ILE A 393 -14.57 21.49 16.57
N ALA A 394 -15.41 21.40 15.53
CA ALA A 394 -16.51 20.44 15.47
C ALA A 394 -16.04 18.99 15.22
N LEU A 395 -15.03 18.81 14.37
CA LEU A 395 -14.40 17.51 14.09
C LEU A 395 -13.49 17.04 15.24
N SER A 396 -12.79 17.96 15.91
CA SER A 396 -11.91 17.69 17.05
C SER A 396 -12.24 18.58 18.25
N PRO A 397 -13.34 18.30 18.98
CA PRO A 397 -13.79 19.11 20.12
C PRO A 397 -12.86 19.01 21.33
N ASP A 398 -11.99 18.00 21.37
CA ASP A 398 -11.04 17.72 22.45
C ASP A 398 -9.60 18.22 22.15
N ASP A 399 -9.34 18.84 21.00
CA ASP A 399 -8.05 19.48 20.72
C ASP A 399 -8.04 20.98 21.13
N PRO A 400 -7.25 21.37 22.15
CA PRO A 400 -7.12 22.78 22.55
C PRO A 400 -6.42 23.64 21.49
N SER A 401 -5.71 23.05 20.52
CA SER A 401 -5.05 23.77 19.43
C SER A 401 -6.05 24.40 18.47
N CYS A 402 -7.15 23.71 18.13
CA CYS A 402 -8.19 24.25 17.26
C CYS A 402 -8.84 25.49 17.89
N LEU A 403 -9.17 25.42 19.18
CA LEU A 403 -9.69 26.54 19.98
C LEU A 403 -8.67 27.69 20.09
N SER A 404 -7.41 27.40 20.39
CA SER A 404 -6.37 28.43 20.51
C SER A 404 -6.09 29.17 19.20
N ASN A 405 -6.26 28.48 18.06
CA ASN A 405 -6.10 29.08 16.73
C ASN A 405 -7.33 29.92 16.33
N ARG A 406 -8.55 29.52 16.70
CA ARG A 406 -9.74 30.38 16.50
C ARG A 406 -9.73 31.60 17.42
N GLY A 407 -9.33 31.43 18.69
CA GLY A 407 -9.13 32.54 19.62
C GLY A 407 -8.10 33.57 19.13
N TRP A 408 -7.01 33.12 18.50
CA TRP A 408 -6.04 34.03 17.84
C TRP A 408 -6.67 34.85 16.69
N VAL A 409 -7.50 34.22 15.86
CA VAL A 409 -8.18 34.90 14.75
C VAL A 409 -9.24 35.88 15.26
N LEU A 410 -10.00 35.51 16.30
CA LEU A 410 -10.97 36.38 16.97
C LEU A 410 -10.28 37.61 17.59
N TYR A 411 -9.14 37.43 18.26
CA TYR A 411 -8.29 38.54 18.74
C TYR A 411 -7.84 39.45 17.59
N ARG A 412 -7.39 38.88 16.46
CA ARG A 412 -7.02 39.64 15.25
C ARG A 412 -8.20 40.32 14.53
N LEU A 413 -9.44 40.05 14.93
CA LEU A 413 -10.65 40.76 14.51
C LEU A 413 -11.13 41.80 15.55
N GLY A 414 -10.40 41.96 16.67
CA GLY A 414 -10.85 42.76 17.82
C GLY A 414 -11.99 42.13 18.63
N ARG A 415 -12.38 40.88 18.31
CA ARG A 415 -13.45 40.11 18.98
C ARG A 415 -12.90 39.46 20.26
N ASN A 416 -12.34 40.30 21.13
CA ASN A 416 -11.50 39.88 22.26
C ASN A 416 -12.27 39.09 23.32
N ALA A 417 -13.56 39.37 23.50
CA ALA A 417 -14.44 38.60 24.39
C ALA A 417 -14.63 37.16 23.86
N ASP A 418 -15.00 37.00 22.58
CA ASP A 418 -15.12 35.69 21.92
C ASP A 418 -13.79 34.92 21.98
N ALA A 419 -12.67 35.62 21.77
CA ALA A 419 -11.33 35.05 21.85
C ALA A 419 -11.06 34.45 23.25
N VAL A 420 -11.32 35.21 24.32
CA VAL A 420 -11.13 34.73 25.70
C VAL A 420 -12.04 33.53 26.01
N VAL A 421 -13.25 33.44 25.48
CA VAL A 421 -14.14 32.27 25.67
C VAL A 421 -13.53 30.99 25.07
N ASP A 422 -13.01 31.05 23.84
CA ASP A 422 -12.32 29.90 23.22
C ASP A 422 -11.04 29.52 23.96
N LEU A 423 -10.28 30.52 24.42
CA LEU A 423 -9.00 30.34 25.09
C LEU A 423 -9.16 29.84 26.54
N ASP A 424 -10.19 30.27 27.25
CA ASP A 424 -10.60 29.70 28.54
C ASP A 424 -11.01 28.23 28.39
N ARG A 425 -11.72 27.86 27.30
CA ARG A 425 -12.01 26.44 27.00
C ARG A 425 -10.74 25.66 26.70
N ALA A 426 -9.84 26.18 25.86
CA ALA A 426 -8.56 25.54 25.54
C ALA A 426 -7.70 25.30 26.80
N LEU A 427 -7.64 26.28 27.70
CA LEU A 427 -6.85 26.19 28.95
C LEU A 427 -7.54 25.37 30.04
N LYS A 428 -8.87 25.22 30.00
CA LYS A 428 -9.56 24.22 30.83
C LYS A 428 -9.20 22.78 30.42
N MET A 429 -8.84 22.56 29.15
CA MET A 429 -8.42 21.26 28.61
C MET A 429 -6.91 21.02 28.79
N ALA A 430 -6.09 22.05 28.60
CA ALA A 430 -4.64 22.01 28.78
C ALA A 430 -4.13 23.28 29.50
N PRO A 431 -4.09 23.32 30.85
CA PRO A 431 -3.80 24.53 31.63
C PRO A 431 -2.44 25.19 31.36
N THR A 432 -1.44 24.42 30.94
CA THR A 432 -0.08 24.90 30.62
C THR A 432 0.13 25.12 29.12
N TYR A 433 -0.94 25.29 28.33
CA TYR A 433 -0.81 25.45 26.88
C TYR A 433 -0.37 26.88 26.52
N GLU A 434 0.94 27.05 26.40
CA GLU A 434 1.66 28.32 26.13
C GLU A 434 0.95 29.23 25.13
N LYS A 435 0.58 28.70 23.95
CA LYS A 435 -0.10 29.47 22.89
C LYS A 435 -1.44 30.04 23.35
N ALA A 436 -2.23 29.25 24.08
CA ALA A 436 -3.50 29.71 24.59
C ALA A 436 -3.34 30.71 25.74
N LEU A 437 -2.34 30.53 26.63
CA LEU A 437 -1.99 31.52 27.66
C LEU A 437 -1.61 32.86 27.02
N PHE A 438 -0.70 32.86 26.05
CA PHE A 438 -0.22 34.09 25.40
C PHE A 438 -1.34 34.82 24.64
N ASN A 439 -2.12 34.07 23.85
CA ASN A 439 -3.26 34.64 23.13
C ASN A 439 -4.33 35.19 24.09
N ARG A 440 -4.55 34.54 25.25
CA ARG A 440 -5.53 35.00 26.25
C ARG A 440 -5.05 36.25 26.97
N ALA A 441 -3.75 36.31 27.28
CA ALA A 441 -3.12 37.48 27.86
C ALA A 441 -3.25 38.71 26.93
N ALA A 442 -2.91 38.55 25.65
CA ALA A 442 -3.05 39.60 24.65
C ALA A 442 -4.51 40.06 24.45
N ALA A 443 -5.47 39.11 24.39
CA ALA A 443 -6.88 39.43 24.30
C ALA A 443 -7.42 40.15 25.57
N ARG A 444 -6.88 39.82 26.75
CA ARG A 444 -7.21 40.50 28.02
C ARG A 444 -6.61 41.90 28.11
N GLU A 445 -5.35 42.11 27.69
CA GLU A 445 -4.77 43.46 27.53
C GLU A 445 -5.65 44.33 26.63
N ALA A 446 -6.08 43.79 25.49
CA ALA A 446 -6.95 44.49 24.53
C ALA A 446 -8.43 44.62 24.98
N MET A 447 -8.77 44.21 26.20
CA MET A 447 -10.02 44.54 26.89
C MET A 447 -9.81 45.39 28.15
N GLY A 448 -8.57 45.73 28.50
CA GLY A 448 -8.22 46.41 29.75
C GLY A 448 -8.18 45.51 31.00
N ASP A 449 -8.28 44.17 30.86
CA ASP A 449 -8.09 43.23 31.96
C ASP A 449 -6.58 42.98 32.21
N SER A 450 -5.87 44.04 32.61
CA SER A 450 -4.44 43.97 32.96
C SER A 450 -4.18 42.96 34.07
N GLY A 451 -5.13 42.77 35.00
CA GLY A 451 -5.02 41.80 36.08
C GLY A 451 -5.15 40.34 35.64
N GLY A 452 -5.93 40.05 34.59
CA GLY A 452 -5.97 38.74 33.93
C GLY A 452 -4.82 38.50 32.97
N ALA A 453 -4.41 39.50 32.21
CA ALA A 453 -3.23 39.42 31.36
C ALA A 453 -1.95 39.15 32.19
N LEU A 454 -1.74 39.89 33.28
CA LEU A 454 -0.59 39.70 34.18
C LEU A 454 -0.56 38.31 34.83
N ARG A 455 -1.73 37.70 35.10
CA ARG A 455 -1.80 36.30 35.58
C ARG A 455 -1.37 35.31 34.51
N ASP A 456 -1.80 35.51 33.26
CA ASP A 456 -1.46 34.63 32.15
C ASP A 456 0.01 34.76 31.74
N TYR A 457 0.58 35.97 31.77
CA TYR A 457 2.02 36.18 31.56
C TYR A 457 2.87 35.62 32.71
N ARG A 458 2.43 35.69 33.96
CA ARG A 458 3.15 35.01 35.07
C ARG A 458 3.15 33.50 34.90
N ALA A 459 2.03 32.89 34.49
CA ALA A 459 1.99 31.46 34.17
C ALA A 459 2.91 31.07 33.00
N LEU A 460 3.11 31.95 32.01
CA LEU A 460 4.11 31.76 30.94
C LEU A 460 5.54 31.85 31.45
N SER A 461 5.83 32.81 32.33
CA SER A 461 7.15 32.96 32.97
C SER A 461 7.50 31.77 33.87
N GLU A 462 6.51 31.20 34.60
CA GLU A 462 6.64 29.95 35.36
C GLU A 462 6.93 28.73 34.47
N LEU A 463 6.50 28.75 33.20
CA LEU A 463 6.86 27.75 32.18
C LEU A 463 8.22 28.03 31.49
N GLY A 464 8.90 29.13 31.84
CA GLY A 464 10.19 29.52 31.27
C GLY A 464 10.09 30.24 29.92
N ILE A 465 8.91 30.72 29.52
CA ILE A 465 8.73 31.57 28.34
C ILE A 465 9.08 33.02 28.71
N ASP A 466 9.93 33.67 27.91
CA ASP A 466 10.29 35.07 28.13
C ASP A 466 9.14 36.00 27.77
N VAL A 467 8.62 36.68 28.79
CA VAL A 467 7.53 37.68 28.72
C VAL A 467 7.78 38.82 29.71
N ALA A 468 9.05 39.08 30.07
CA ALA A 468 9.41 40.09 31.07
C ALA A 468 8.82 41.47 30.75
N ASP A 469 9.00 41.96 29.51
CA ASP A 469 8.45 43.22 29.01
C ASP A 469 6.91 43.35 29.18
N HIS A 470 6.18 42.23 29.05
CA HIS A 470 4.73 42.21 29.27
C HIS A 470 4.36 42.26 30.75
N ILE A 471 5.13 41.58 31.60
CA ILE A 471 4.94 41.60 33.07
C ILE A 471 5.23 43.00 33.60
N ASP A 472 6.35 43.61 33.21
CA ASP A 472 6.78 44.92 33.70
C ASP A 472 5.87 46.06 33.20
N ARG A 473 5.32 45.95 31.97
CA ARG A 473 4.29 46.88 31.46
C ARG A 473 2.98 46.83 32.26
N LEU A 474 2.61 45.67 32.79
CA LEU A 474 1.33 45.43 33.46
C LEU A 474 1.42 45.43 34.98
N ALA A 475 2.62 45.41 35.54
CA ALA A 475 2.84 45.54 36.98
C ALA A 475 2.47 46.97 37.43
N PRO A 476 1.73 47.12 38.55
CA PRO A 476 1.54 48.45 39.14
C PRO A 476 2.89 49.01 39.59
N SER A 477 3.20 50.23 39.18
CA SER A 477 4.43 50.92 39.58
C SER A 477 4.51 51.05 41.11
N SER A 478 5.58 50.51 41.69
CA SER A 478 5.83 50.60 43.14
C SER A 478 6.26 52.02 43.53
N ASN A 479 5.29 52.81 44.00
CA ASN A 479 5.50 54.04 44.76
C ASN A 479 5.89 53.74 46.21
#